data_AF-A0A3D4IR16-F1
#
_entry.id   AF-A0A3D4IR16-F1
#
_cell.length_a   1.000
_cell.length_b   1.000
_cell.length_c   1.000
_cell.angle_alpha   90.00
_cell.angle_beta   90.00
_cell.angle_gamma   90.00
#
_symmetry.space_group_name_H-M   'P 1'
#
loop_
_entity.id
_entity.type
_entity.pdbx_description
1 polymer ?
#
loop_
_entity_poly.entity_id
_entity_poly.type
_entity_poly.pdbx_seq_one_letter_code
_entity_poly.pdbx_strand_id
1 'polypeptide(L)'
;MIFGFFLPHALLITIYYYWGETDLLWQNFYASNITLSGDMLISTQSLLMLAALPLTYFLFSIFMMNREARFTKYQSQLMQVMFLWLLFSLIQVFVARQVSPASLFLFIPPLAYFISHYLLLIRRKWRAELMLWVFLTGIMSVSLLSKSGKLDRVNYNNLYAAENDLYKEINGQSVMMLGAELAVYQANNLGGFFLNWELSEPIVGDMSMYRHVEIVAACFEQYPPTVIIDPGNKMEEVMERIPALASKYKKEGNTYRKISN
;
A
#
# COMPACT_ATOMS: atom_id res chain seq x y z
N MET A 1 -24.53 10.01 -6.34
CA MET A 1 -23.16 9.48 -6.21
C MET A 1 -22.23 10.44 -5.46
N ILE A 2 -22.16 11.73 -5.85
CA ILE A 2 -21.37 12.75 -5.14
C ILE A 2 -21.70 12.83 -3.64
N PHE A 3 -22.98 12.88 -3.29
CA PHE A 3 -23.41 12.94 -1.88
C PHE A 3 -22.98 11.70 -1.07
N GLY A 4 -23.00 10.52 -1.68
CA GLY A 4 -22.57 9.27 -1.01
C GLY A 4 -21.06 9.22 -0.79
N PHE A 5 -20.26 9.85 -1.66
CA PHE A 5 -18.82 9.97 -1.46
C PHE A 5 -18.47 11.00 -0.37
N PHE A 6 -19.12 12.16 -0.38
CA PHE A 6 -18.79 13.23 0.56
C PHE A 6 -19.37 13.03 1.96
N LEU A 7 -20.47 12.31 2.12
CA LEU A 7 -21.14 12.15 3.41
C LEU A 7 -20.25 11.49 4.49
N PRO A 8 -19.54 10.38 4.24
CA PRO A 8 -18.62 9.80 5.22
C PRO A 8 -17.50 10.76 5.64
N HIS A 9 -16.94 11.51 4.68
CA HIS A 9 -15.88 12.48 4.93
C HIS A 9 -16.39 13.66 5.77
N ALA A 10 -17.59 14.17 5.45
CA ALA A 10 -18.22 15.23 6.22
C ALA A 10 -18.53 14.80 7.66
N LEU A 11 -19.03 13.57 7.86
CA LEU A 11 -19.24 13.01 9.19
C LEU A 11 -17.93 12.86 9.97
N LEU A 12 -16.88 12.32 9.35
CA LEU A 12 -15.56 12.20 9.97
C LEU A 12 -15.02 13.56 10.41
N ILE A 13 -15.05 14.56 9.53
CA ILE A 13 -14.60 15.91 9.83
C ILE A 13 -15.41 16.50 10.98
N THR A 14 -16.73 16.32 11.00
CA THR A 14 -17.59 16.84 12.06
C THR A 14 -17.29 16.20 13.42
N ILE A 15 -17.09 14.88 13.47
CA ILE A 15 -16.75 14.15 14.70
C ILE A 15 -15.40 14.59 15.24
N TYR A 16 -14.37 14.63 14.39
CA TYR A 16 -13.03 15.07 14.81
C TYR A 16 -12.98 16.55 15.16
N TYR A 17 -13.81 17.39 14.53
CA TYR A 17 -14.00 18.78 14.93
C TYR A 17 -14.62 18.90 16.33
N TYR A 18 -15.64 18.08 16.62
CA TYR A 18 -16.25 18.06 17.94
C TYR A 18 -15.29 17.60 19.04
N TRP A 19 -14.37 16.68 18.73
CA TRP A 19 -13.32 16.25 19.66
C TRP A 19 -12.11 17.18 19.74
N GLY A 20 -12.03 18.22 18.89
CA GLY A 20 -10.86 19.11 18.82
C GLY A 20 -9.63 18.46 18.19
N GLU A 21 -9.80 17.35 17.47
CA GLU A 21 -8.73 16.49 16.94
C GLU A 21 -8.58 16.59 15.41
N THR A 22 -9.01 17.70 14.81
CA THR A 22 -8.97 17.89 13.34
C THR A 22 -7.57 17.78 12.76
N ASP A 23 -6.56 18.20 13.53
CA ASP A 23 -5.16 18.16 13.10
C ASP A 23 -4.67 16.72 12.94
N LEU A 24 -5.07 15.82 13.85
CA LEU A 24 -4.75 14.39 13.75
C LEU A 24 -5.43 13.76 12.53
N LEU A 25 -6.69 14.12 12.25
CA LEU A 25 -7.38 13.64 11.05
C LEU A 25 -6.67 14.11 9.78
N TRP A 26 -6.28 15.37 9.74
CA TRP A 26 -5.59 15.94 8.57
C TRP A 26 -4.24 15.28 8.35
N GLN A 27 -3.41 15.18 9.39
CA GLN A 27 -2.06 14.62 9.30
C GLN A 27 -2.08 13.12 9.02
N ASN A 28 -2.88 12.35 9.77
CA ASN A 28 -2.85 10.88 9.69
C ASN A 28 -3.72 10.30 8.56
N PHE A 29 -4.74 11.00 8.09
CA PHE A 29 -5.66 10.47 7.07
C PHE A 29 -5.54 11.18 5.71
N TYR A 30 -5.57 12.50 5.65
CA TYR A 30 -5.57 13.19 4.35
C TYR A 30 -4.14 13.44 3.82
N ALA A 31 -3.29 14.07 4.63
CA ALA A 31 -1.92 14.40 4.26
C ALA A 31 -1.06 13.14 4.07
N SER A 32 -1.22 12.13 4.93
CA SER A 32 -0.49 10.86 4.83
C SER A 32 -0.73 10.06 3.55
N ASN A 33 -1.87 10.30 2.88
CA ASN A 33 -2.24 9.66 1.62
C ASN A 33 -1.75 10.44 0.39
N ILE A 34 -1.34 11.70 0.56
CA ILE A 34 -0.81 12.54 -0.50
C ILE A 34 0.72 12.58 -0.36
N THR A 35 1.39 11.52 -0.83
CA THR A 35 2.86 11.47 -0.85
C THR A 35 3.34 11.35 -2.29
N LEU A 36 4.22 12.26 -2.72
CA LEU A 36 4.83 12.27 -4.05
C LEU A 36 6.00 11.27 -4.19
N SER A 37 6.53 10.79 -3.08
CA SER A 37 7.51 9.70 -3.00
C SER A 37 6.79 8.40 -2.65
N GLY A 38 6.30 7.71 -3.67
CA GLY A 38 5.70 6.39 -3.48
C GLY A 38 6.79 5.31 -3.35
N ASP A 39 6.68 4.46 -2.34
CA ASP A 39 7.57 3.30 -2.21
C ASP A 39 7.25 2.30 -3.34
N MET A 40 8.24 2.07 -4.20
CA MET A 40 8.15 1.05 -5.23
C MET A 40 8.40 -0.33 -4.58
N LEU A 41 7.30 -0.97 -4.17
CA LEU A 41 7.31 -2.33 -3.64
C LEU A 41 7.79 -3.35 -4.68
N ILE A 42 7.71 -3.02 -5.97
CA ILE A 42 8.26 -3.81 -7.06
C ILE A 42 8.97 -2.87 -8.03
N SER A 43 10.09 -3.33 -8.60
CA SER A 43 10.80 -2.62 -9.66
C SER A 43 9.88 -2.32 -10.85
N THR A 44 9.99 -1.10 -11.39
CA THR A 44 9.21 -0.67 -12.58
C THR A 44 9.40 -1.64 -13.76
N GLN A 45 10.60 -2.22 -13.92
CA GLN A 45 10.83 -3.23 -14.95
C GLN A 45 9.99 -4.49 -14.76
N SER A 46 9.90 -4.98 -13.53
CA SER A 46 9.10 -6.16 -13.21
C SER A 46 7.61 -5.89 -13.42
N LEU A 47 7.12 -4.70 -13.04
CA LEU A 47 5.74 -4.28 -13.28
C LEU A 47 5.42 -4.17 -14.79
N LEU A 48 6.33 -3.58 -15.57
CA LEU A 48 6.20 -3.55 -17.03
C LEU A 48 6.23 -4.95 -17.65
N MET A 49 7.06 -5.86 -17.13
CA MET A 49 7.12 -7.24 -17.62
C MET A 49 5.83 -8.02 -17.33
N LEU A 50 5.24 -7.83 -16.15
CA LEU A 50 3.94 -8.40 -15.79
C LEU A 50 2.81 -7.82 -16.67
N ALA A 51 2.86 -6.52 -16.95
CA ALA A 51 1.88 -5.83 -17.79
C ALA A 51 2.13 -5.99 -19.30
N ALA A 52 3.28 -6.54 -19.73
CA ALA A 52 3.70 -6.54 -21.13
C ALA A 52 2.67 -7.22 -22.05
N LEU A 53 2.12 -8.36 -21.63
CA LEU A 53 1.17 -9.12 -22.44
C LEU A 53 -0.19 -8.40 -22.58
N PRO A 54 -0.84 -7.93 -21.49
CA PRO A 54 -2.01 -7.05 -21.62
C PRO A 54 -1.76 -5.79 -22.44
N LEU A 55 -0.60 -5.15 -22.26
CA LEU A 55 -0.27 -3.88 -22.90
C LEU A 55 -0.01 -4.05 -24.41
N THR A 56 0.64 -5.14 -24.82
CA THR A 56 0.79 -5.49 -26.25
C THR A 56 -0.56 -5.74 -26.92
N TYR A 57 -1.45 -6.50 -26.29
CA TYR A 57 -2.81 -6.72 -26.80
C TYR A 57 -3.63 -5.42 -26.89
N PHE A 58 -3.48 -4.54 -25.90
CA PHE A 58 -4.09 -3.22 -25.91
C PHE A 58 -3.58 -2.33 -27.06
N LEU A 59 -2.26 -2.29 -27.29
CA LEU A 59 -1.68 -1.55 -28.42
C LEU A 59 -2.16 -2.09 -29.77
N PHE A 60 -2.22 -3.41 -29.93
CA PHE A 60 -2.80 -4.03 -31.13
C PHE A 60 -4.28 -3.69 -31.30
N SER A 61 -5.03 -3.65 -30.21
CA SER A 61 -6.44 -3.26 -30.22
C SER A 61 -6.62 -1.83 -30.74
N ILE A 62 -5.88 -0.86 -30.20
CA ILE A 62 -5.95 0.54 -30.66
C ILE A 62 -5.58 0.64 -32.15
N PHE A 63 -4.52 -0.04 -32.58
CA PHE A 63 -4.08 0.00 -33.98
C PHE A 63 -5.14 -0.55 -34.94
N MET A 64 -5.77 -1.67 -34.60
CA MET A 64 -6.81 -2.27 -35.44
C MET A 64 -8.11 -1.46 -35.41
N MET A 65 -8.46 -0.87 -34.27
CA MET A 65 -9.66 -0.06 -34.11
C MET A 65 -9.63 1.19 -35.00
N ASN A 66 -8.46 1.78 -35.25
CA ASN A 66 -8.29 2.88 -36.19
C ASN A 66 -8.54 2.49 -37.66
N ARG A 67 -8.44 1.20 -38.03
CA ARG A 67 -8.58 0.73 -39.42
C ARG A 67 -10.03 0.46 -39.84
N GLU A 68 -10.90 0.06 -38.91
CA GLU A 68 -12.31 -0.29 -39.19
C GLU A 68 -13.29 0.76 -38.64
N ALA A 69 -13.08 2.03 -39.01
CA ALA A 69 -13.76 3.21 -38.47
C ALA A 69 -15.26 3.33 -38.87
N ARG A 70 -16.11 2.40 -38.44
CA ARG A 70 -17.58 2.52 -38.47
C ARG A 70 -18.17 2.29 -37.09
N PHE A 71 -17.89 3.22 -36.16
CA PHE A 71 -18.49 3.19 -34.83
C PHE A 71 -19.90 3.77 -34.84
N THR A 72 -20.80 3.13 -34.09
CA THR A 72 -22.06 3.79 -33.72
C THR A 72 -21.77 4.93 -32.73
N LYS A 73 -22.66 5.91 -32.65
CA LYS A 73 -22.54 7.04 -31.70
C LYS A 73 -22.33 6.55 -30.25
N TYR A 74 -23.04 5.49 -29.85
CA TYR A 74 -22.92 4.88 -28.53
C TYR A 74 -21.55 4.24 -28.29
N GLN A 75 -21.02 3.48 -29.26
CA GLN A 75 -19.68 2.88 -29.16
C GLN A 75 -18.58 3.93 -29.06
N SER A 76 -18.69 5.02 -29.83
CA SER A 76 -17.74 6.13 -29.78
C SER A 76 -17.76 6.84 -28.42
N GLN A 77 -18.94 7.08 -27.84
CA GLN A 77 -19.07 7.66 -26.49
C GLN A 77 -18.46 6.73 -25.42
N LEU A 78 -18.73 5.43 -25.49
CA LEU A 78 -18.21 4.48 -24.51
C LEU A 78 -16.68 4.36 -24.60
N MET A 79 -16.13 4.42 -25.81
CA MET A 79 -14.69 4.51 -26.05
C MET A 79 -14.08 5.76 -25.42
N GLN A 80 -14.71 6.93 -25.57
CA GLN A 80 -14.25 8.18 -24.94
C GLN A 80 -14.23 8.07 -23.41
N VAL A 81 -15.27 7.48 -22.82
CA VAL A 81 -15.34 7.24 -21.37
C VAL A 81 -14.23 6.29 -20.92
N MET A 82 -13.96 5.21 -21.66
CA MET A 82 -12.86 4.28 -21.35
C MET A 82 -11.47 4.92 -21.48
N PHE A 83 -11.27 5.83 -22.45
CA PHE A 83 -10.05 6.62 -22.55
C PHE A 83 -9.88 7.58 -21.38
N LEU A 84 -10.94 8.26 -20.97
CA LEU A 84 -10.93 9.14 -19.81
C LEU A 84 -10.68 8.34 -18.52
N TRP A 85 -11.23 7.14 -18.41
CA TRP A 85 -10.93 6.20 -17.31
C TRP A 85 -9.44 5.82 -17.27
N LEU A 86 -8.83 5.54 -18.43
CA LEU A 86 -7.40 5.25 -18.54
C LEU A 86 -6.53 6.43 -18.06
N LEU A 87 -6.96 7.66 -18.34
CA LEU A 87 -6.27 8.86 -17.86
C LEU A 87 -6.33 8.95 -16.33
N PHE A 88 -7.49 8.69 -15.74
CA PHE A 88 -7.63 8.64 -14.28
C PHE A 88 -6.83 7.50 -13.63
N SER A 89 -6.75 6.33 -14.27
CA SER A 89 -5.93 5.23 -13.75
C SER A 89 -4.43 5.56 -13.79
N LEU A 90 -3.98 6.30 -14.81
CA LEU A 90 -2.61 6.83 -14.84
C LEU A 90 -2.36 7.81 -13.69
N ILE A 91 -3.23 8.80 -13.50
CA ILE A 91 -3.11 9.77 -12.39
C ILE A 91 -3.07 9.03 -11.04
N GLN A 92 -3.92 8.02 -10.85
CA GLN A 92 -3.96 7.25 -9.61
C GLN A 92 -2.64 6.55 -9.31
N VAL A 93 -1.95 5.98 -10.31
CA VAL A 93 -0.64 5.35 -10.11
C VAL A 93 0.43 6.39 -9.72
N PHE A 94 0.36 7.61 -10.28
CA PHE A 94 1.28 8.69 -9.91
C PHE A 94 1.04 9.24 -8.49
N VAL A 95 -0.19 9.20 -8.01
CA VAL A 95 -0.56 9.69 -6.66
C VAL A 95 -0.44 8.57 -5.61
N ALA A 96 -0.32 7.31 -6.02
CA ALA A 96 -0.29 6.19 -5.08
C ALA A 96 1.01 6.18 -4.24
N ARG A 97 0.85 6.15 -2.91
CA ARG A 97 1.95 6.00 -1.94
C ARG A 97 2.72 4.68 -2.09
N GLN A 98 2.08 3.63 -2.58
CA GLN A 98 2.72 2.35 -2.81
C GLN A 98 2.33 1.82 -4.18
N VAL A 99 3.35 1.58 -5.02
CA VAL A 99 3.14 1.03 -6.36
C VAL A 99 3.34 -0.49 -6.29
N SER A 100 2.22 -1.20 -6.36
CA SER A 100 2.18 -2.65 -6.44
C SER A 100 1.46 -3.08 -7.73
N PRO A 101 1.52 -4.37 -8.12
CA PRO A 101 0.73 -4.89 -9.23
C PRO A 101 -0.78 -4.66 -9.03
N ALA A 102 -1.24 -4.63 -7.77
CA ALA A 102 -2.64 -4.34 -7.44
C ALA A 102 -3.02 -2.89 -7.74
N SER A 103 -2.06 -1.95 -7.70
CA SER A 103 -2.30 -0.55 -8.08
C SER A 103 -2.75 -0.41 -9.55
N LEU A 104 -2.49 -1.42 -10.40
CA LEU A 104 -2.95 -1.45 -11.79
C LEU A 104 -4.41 -1.93 -11.97
N PHE A 105 -5.13 -2.25 -10.89
CA PHE A 105 -6.51 -2.75 -10.96
C PHE A 105 -7.44 -1.81 -11.75
N LEU A 106 -7.25 -0.49 -11.62
CA LEU A 106 -8.06 0.50 -12.34
C LEU A 106 -7.86 0.47 -13.86
N PHE A 107 -6.79 -0.14 -14.37
CA PHE A 107 -6.56 -0.33 -15.80
C PHE A 107 -7.35 -1.51 -16.37
N ILE A 108 -7.87 -2.41 -15.54
CA ILE A 108 -8.56 -3.63 -16.00
C ILE A 108 -9.81 -3.30 -16.84
N PRO A 109 -10.74 -2.42 -16.41
CA PRO A 109 -11.92 -2.11 -17.21
C PRO A 109 -11.62 -1.57 -18.62
N PRO A 110 -10.76 -0.54 -18.81
CA PRO A 110 -10.44 -0.06 -20.15
C PRO A 110 -9.70 -1.12 -20.96
N LEU A 111 -8.71 -1.82 -20.40
CA LEU A 111 -7.99 -2.89 -21.11
C LEU A 111 -8.95 -3.98 -21.59
N ALA A 112 -9.84 -4.46 -20.71
CA ALA A 112 -10.84 -5.46 -21.05
C ALA A 112 -11.76 -4.96 -22.18
N TYR A 113 -12.24 -3.72 -22.11
CA TYR A 113 -13.09 -3.14 -23.15
C TYR A 113 -12.40 -3.15 -24.52
N PHE A 114 -11.17 -2.62 -24.61
CA PHE A 114 -10.44 -2.54 -25.86
C PHE A 114 -10.06 -3.93 -26.38
N ILE A 115 -9.59 -4.84 -25.52
CA ILE A 115 -9.22 -6.20 -25.93
C ILE A 115 -10.45 -6.97 -26.42
N SER A 116 -11.57 -6.91 -25.70
CA SER A 116 -12.83 -7.53 -26.14
C SER A 116 -13.31 -6.96 -27.47
N HIS A 117 -13.24 -5.64 -27.64
CA HIS A 117 -13.63 -5.00 -28.90
C HIS A 117 -12.75 -5.47 -30.07
N TYR A 118 -11.44 -5.59 -29.84
CA TYR A 118 -10.50 -6.13 -30.83
C TYR A 118 -10.82 -7.57 -31.22
N LEU A 119 -11.07 -8.45 -30.24
CA LEU A 119 -11.40 -9.85 -30.52
C LEU A 119 -12.69 -9.99 -31.34
N LEU A 120 -13.69 -9.13 -31.09
CA LEU A 120 -14.94 -9.10 -31.85
C LEU A 120 -14.77 -8.58 -33.29
N LEU A 121 -13.75 -7.75 -33.54
CA LEU A 121 -13.45 -7.20 -34.87
C LEU A 121 -12.88 -8.27 -35.83
N ILE A 122 -12.34 -9.36 -35.29
CA ILE A 122 -11.74 -10.44 -36.09
C ILE A 122 -12.84 -11.22 -36.82
N ARG A 123 -12.94 -11.04 -38.15
CA ARG A 123 -13.96 -11.69 -39.00
C ARG A 123 -13.98 -13.22 -38.92
N ARG A 124 -12.82 -13.86 -38.71
CA ARG A 124 -12.70 -15.33 -38.65
C ARG A 124 -12.73 -15.81 -37.19
N LYS A 125 -13.83 -16.45 -36.79
CA LYS A 125 -14.06 -16.94 -35.41
C LYS A 125 -12.90 -17.77 -34.84
N TRP A 126 -12.36 -18.70 -35.62
CA TRP A 126 -11.22 -19.53 -35.17
C TRP A 126 -9.97 -18.70 -34.85
N ARG A 127 -9.71 -17.60 -35.58
CA ARG A 127 -8.58 -16.71 -35.26
C ARG A 127 -8.82 -15.91 -33.99
N ALA A 128 -10.06 -15.47 -33.76
CA ALA A 128 -10.42 -14.76 -32.53
C ALA A 128 -10.28 -15.68 -31.31
N GLU A 129 -10.74 -16.92 -31.43
CA GLU A 129 -10.66 -17.93 -30.37
C GLU A 129 -9.21 -18.33 -30.07
N LEU A 130 -8.38 -18.52 -31.10
CA LEU A 130 -6.95 -18.76 -30.92
C LEU A 130 -6.28 -17.60 -30.17
N MET A 131 -6.56 -16.35 -30.55
CA MET A 131 -6.01 -15.16 -29.86
C MET A 131 -6.46 -15.07 -28.41
N LEU A 132 -7.73 -15.41 -28.11
CA LEU A 132 -8.22 -15.49 -26.74
C LEU A 132 -7.45 -16.56 -25.94
N TRP A 133 -7.26 -17.75 -26.49
CA TRP A 133 -6.52 -18.83 -25.83
C TRP A 133 -5.05 -18.46 -25.60
N VAL A 134 -4.40 -17.83 -26.57
CA VAL A 134 -3.02 -17.32 -26.41
C VAL A 134 -2.96 -16.25 -25.33
N PHE A 135 -3.94 -15.36 -25.27
CA PHE A 135 -4.01 -14.33 -24.23
C PHE A 135 -4.16 -14.95 -22.83
N LEU A 136 -5.14 -15.85 -22.65
CA LEU A 136 -5.41 -16.50 -21.36
C LEU A 136 -4.23 -17.36 -20.90
N THR A 137 -3.72 -18.22 -21.78
CA THR A 137 -2.56 -19.07 -21.44
C THR A 137 -1.33 -18.22 -21.19
N GLY A 138 -1.12 -17.15 -21.96
CA GLY A 138 -0.04 -16.19 -21.74
C GLY A 138 -0.09 -15.53 -20.36
N ILE A 139 -1.26 -15.02 -19.93
CA ILE A 139 -1.43 -14.45 -18.59
C ILE A 139 -1.15 -15.49 -17.51
N MET A 140 -1.70 -16.70 -17.65
CA MET A 140 -1.49 -17.77 -16.68
C MET A 140 -0.01 -18.17 -16.60
N SER A 141 0.66 -18.33 -17.73
CA SER A 141 2.09 -18.67 -17.79
C SER A 141 2.95 -17.58 -17.14
N VAL A 142 2.72 -16.30 -17.44
CA VAL A 142 3.45 -15.20 -16.81
C VAL A 142 3.22 -15.21 -15.30
N SER A 143 1.96 -15.35 -14.85
CA SER A 143 1.63 -15.39 -13.42
C SER A 143 2.31 -16.56 -12.68
N LEU A 144 2.29 -17.76 -13.26
CA LEU A 144 2.90 -18.96 -12.66
C LEU A 144 4.42 -18.92 -12.66
N LEU A 145 5.04 -18.49 -13.76
CA LEU A 145 6.50 -18.34 -13.86
C LEU A 145 7.02 -17.28 -12.89
N SER A 146 6.23 -16.22 -12.68
CA SER A 146 6.59 -15.16 -11.77
C SER A 146 6.53 -15.65 -10.31
N LYS A 147 5.44 -16.31 -9.91
CA LYS A 147 5.30 -16.88 -8.55
C LYS A 147 6.33 -17.95 -8.22
N SER A 148 6.76 -18.73 -9.22
CA SER A 148 7.76 -19.80 -9.03
C SER A 148 9.21 -19.29 -9.00
N GLY A 149 9.43 -17.97 -9.07
CA GLY A 149 10.77 -17.36 -8.99
C GLY A 149 11.67 -17.67 -10.19
N LYS A 150 11.12 -18.26 -11.27
CA LYS A 150 11.87 -18.61 -12.48
C LYS A 150 12.09 -17.42 -13.42
N LEU A 151 11.46 -16.28 -13.14
CA LEU A 151 11.68 -15.01 -13.81
C LEU A 151 12.63 -14.17 -12.94
N ASP A 152 13.93 -14.25 -13.19
CA ASP A 152 14.97 -13.48 -12.47
C ASP A 152 14.70 -11.96 -12.46
N ARG A 153 13.91 -11.47 -13.43
CA ARG A 153 13.55 -10.06 -13.58
C ARG A 153 12.31 -9.64 -12.79
N VAL A 154 11.59 -10.55 -12.15
CA VAL A 154 10.45 -10.22 -11.29
C VAL A 154 10.78 -10.58 -9.84
N ASN A 155 11.20 -9.57 -9.10
CA ASN A 155 11.53 -9.72 -7.69
C ASN A 155 10.32 -9.34 -6.83
N TYR A 156 9.76 -10.32 -6.12
CA TYR A 156 8.65 -10.13 -5.18
C TYR A 156 9.14 -9.89 -3.74
N ASN A 157 10.45 -9.96 -3.48
CA ASN A 157 11.00 -9.97 -2.12
C ASN A 157 10.73 -8.66 -1.37
N ASN A 158 10.50 -7.55 -2.08
CA ASN A 158 10.17 -6.26 -1.47
C ASN A 158 8.68 -6.10 -1.09
N LEU A 159 7.79 -7.01 -1.51
CA LEU A 159 6.41 -7.03 -1.03
C LEU A 159 6.28 -7.63 0.37
N TYR A 160 7.22 -8.50 0.72
CA TYR A 160 7.30 -9.09 2.04
C TYR A 160 8.38 -8.33 2.79
N ALA A 161 8.16 -8.05 4.09
CA ALA A 161 9.24 -7.51 4.89
C ALA A 161 10.39 -8.55 4.88
N ALA A 162 11.61 -8.12 4.54
CA ALA A 162 12.74 -9.05 4.50
C ALA A 162 12.96 -9.63 5.89
N GLU A 163 13.13 -10.95 6.02
CA GLU A 163 13.52 -11.56 7.28
C GLU A 163 14.84 -10.92 7.74
N ASN A 164 14.79 -10.24 8.89
CA ASN A 164 15.97 -9.65 9.49
C ASN A 164 16.48 -10.59 10.60
N ASP A 165 17.69 -11.12 10.42
CA ASP A 165 18.33 -12.02 11.39
C ASP A 165 18.50 -11.37 12.77
N LEU A 166 18.52 -10.02 12.85
CA LEU A 166 18.72 -9.26 14.09
C LEU A 166 17.62 -9.48 15.14
N TYR A 167 16.42 -9.91 14.73
CA TYR A 167 15.26 -10.03 15.62
C TYR A 167 14.67 -11.43 15.70
N LYS A 168 15.37 -12.45 15.15
CA LYS A 168 14.93 -13.85 15.20
C LYS A 168 14.75 -14.38 16.62
N GLU A 169 15.47 -13.81 17.58
CA GLU A 169 15.37 -14.17 19.00
C GLU A 169 14.07 -13.68 19.67
N ILE A 170 13.37 -12.71 19.05
CA ILE A 170 12.11 -12.16 19.54
C ILE A 170 10.99 -12.81 18.73
N ASN A 171 10.27 -13.77 19.32
CA ASN A 171 9.21 -14.50 18.64
C ASN A 171 7.98 -14.65 19.56
N GLY A 172 6.78 -14.43 19.00
CA GLY A 172 5.51 -14.55 19.70
C GLY A 172 5.24 -13.47 20.75
N GLN A 173 6.03 -12.40 20.80
CA GLN A 173 5.92 -11.34 21.81
C GLN A 173 5.12 -10.14 21.28
N SER A 174 4.62 -9.30 22.20
CA SER A 174 4.07 -8.00 21.84
C SER A 174 5.23 -7.01 21.72
N VAL A 175 5.46 -6.47 20.52
CA VAL A 175 6.65 -5.67 20.20
C VAL A 175 6.25 -4.26 19.73
N MET A 176 6.97 -3.25 20.19
CA MET A 176 6.84 -1.88 19.70
C MET A 176 8.15 -1.49 19.00
N MET A 177 8.10 -1.26 17.69
CA MET A 177 9.26 -0.87 16.88
C MET A 177 9.26 0.65 16.70
N LEU A 178 10.31 1.32 17.18
CA LEU A 178 10.54 2.76 16.97
C LEU A 178 11.44 2.99 15.75
N GLY A 179 11.00 2.52 14.59
CA GLY A 179 11.73 2.63 13.33
C GLY A 179 10.94 2.10 12.15
N ALA A 180 11.45 2.31 10.93
CA ALA A 180 10.75 1.96 9.70
C ALA A 180 10.66 0.43 9.41
N GLU A 181 11.33 -0.40 10.20
CA GLU A 181 11.40 -1.85 9.95
C GLU A 181 10.13 -2.59 10.40
N LEU A 182 9.32 -3.04 9.45
CA LEU A 182 8.10 -3.83 9.74
C LEU A 182 8.37 -5.34 9.85
N ALA A 183 9.57 -5.82 9.54
CA ALA A 183 9.92 -7.23 9.51
C ALA A 183 9.72 -7.93 10.86
N VAL A 184 9.93 -7.19 11.96
CA VAL A 184 9.76 -7.66 13.33
C VAL A 184 8.36 -8.23 13.58
N TYR A 185 7.34 -7.71 12.89
CA TYR A 185 5.94 -8.09 13.07
C TYR A 185 5.51 -9.38 12.34
N GLN A 186 6.39 -10.02 11.59
CA GLN A 186 6.05 -11.30 10.94
C GLN A 186 5.90 -12.44 11.95
N ALA A 187 6.71 -12.44 12.99
CA ALA A 187 6.72 -13.45 14.05
C ALA A 187 6.17 -12.92 15.38
N ASN A 188 5.78 -11.63 15.45
CA ASN A 188 5.40 -10.95 16.69
C ASN A 188 4.11 -10.16 16.53
N ASN A 189 3.43 -9.89 17.65
CA ASN A 189 2.23 -9.07 17.68
C ASN A 189 2.58 -7.60 17.90
N LEU A 190 1.76 -6.69 17.37
CA LEU A 190 1.93 -5.26 17.63
C LEU A 190 1.70 -4.95 19.12
N GLY A 191 2.66 -4.25 19.72
CA GLY A 191 2.54 -3.61 21.02
C GLY A 191 2.37 -2.10 20.85
N GLY A 192 1.38 -1.53 21.52
CA GLY A 192 0.95 -0.16 21.28
C GLY A 192 0.22 0.05 19.96
N PHE A 193 0.03 1.31 19.57
CA PHE A 193 -0.60 1.70 18.30
C PHE A 193 0.37 2.35 17.30
N PHE A 194 1.68 2.34 17.58
CA PHE A 194 2.72 2.96 16.77
C PHE A 194 3.31 1.99 15.73
N LEU A 195 2.51 1.66 14.70
CA LEU A 195 2.96 0.77 13.62
C LEU A 195 3.73 1.52 12.53
N ASN A 196 3.24 2.68 12.11
CA ASN A 196 3.88 3.49 11.07
C ASN A 196 4.81 4.50 11.73
N TRP A 197 6.13 4.26 11.66
CA TRP A 197 7.12 5.12 12.29
C TRP A 197 7.09 6.55 11.76
N GLU A 198 6.90 6.77 10.46
CA GLU A 198 6.85 8.13 9.88
C GLU A 198 5.71 8.98 10.46
N LEU A 199 4.58 8.35 10.82
CA LEU A 199 3.46 9.02 11.47
C LEU A 199 3.64 9.13 12.99
N SER A 200 4.42 8.22 13.58
CA SER A 200 4.60 8.10 15.03
C SER A 200 5.77 8.93 15.55
N GLU A 201 6.78 9.16 14.72
CA GLU A 201 8.01 9.88 15.08
C GLU A 201 7.72 11.29 15.64
N PRO A 202 6.81 12.11 15.09
CA PRO A 202 6.52 13.42 15.67
C PRO A 202 5.93 13.34 17.08
N ILE A 203 5.22 12.26 17.40
CA ILE A 203 4.58 12.05 18.70
C ILE A 203 5.61 11.48 19.69
N VAL A 204 6.35 10.45 19.29
CA VAL A 204 7.33 9.77 20.17
C VAL A 204 8.65 10.54 20.29
N GLY A 205 9.00 11.32 19.27
CA GLY A 205 10.27 12.04 19.15
C GLY A 205 10.26 13.47 19.69
N ASP A 206 9.10 14.02 20.07
CA ASP A 206 8.98 15.32 20.75
C ASP A 206 8.06 15.20 21.98
N MET A 207 8.67 14.96 23.13
CA MET A 207 7.94 14.84 24.41
C MET A 207 7.77 16.19 25.13
N SER A 208 8.09 17.32 24.48
CA SER A 208 7.87 18.65 25.04
C SER A 208 6.38 19.01 25.10
N MET A 209 5.57 18.43 24.20
CA MET A 209 4.13 18.64 24.15
C MET A 209 3.40 17.71 25.11
N TYR A 210 2.61 18.29 26.03
CA TYR A 210 1.83 17.52 27.00
C TYR A 210 0.92 16.47 26.35
N ARG A 211 0.32 16.81 25.20
CA ARG A 211 -0.56 15.90 24.47
C ARG A 211 0.16 14.65 23.96
N HIS A 212 1.42 14.76 23.54
CA HIS A 212 2.20 13.60 23.10
C HIS A 212 2.47 12.65 24.28
N VAL A 213 2.78 13.21 25.45
CA VAL A 213 2.96 12.45 26.70
C VAL A 213 1.68 11.70 27.06
N GLU A 214 0.52 12.35 26.97
CA GLU A 214 -0.78 11.71 27.22
C GLU A 214 -1.08 10.56 26.26
N ILE A 215 -0.89 10.78 24.94
CA ILE A 215 -1.10 9.75 23.91
C ILE A 215 -0.21 8.54 24.19
N VAL A 216 1.08 8.78 24.47
CA VAL A 216 2.04 7.71 24.73
C VAL A 216 1.68 6.99 26.03
N ALA A 217 1.36 7.71 27.11
CA ALA A 217 0.93 7.09 28.36
C ALA A 217 -0.30 6.18 28.15
N ALA A 218 -1.33 6.68 27.47
CA ALA A 218 -2.54 5.92 27.14
C ALA A 218 -2.23 4.67 26.29
N CYS A 219 -1.29 4.78 25.35
CA CYS A 219 -0.80 3.66 24.54
C CYS A 219 -0.27 2.52 25.41
N PHE A 220 0.60 2.85 26.37
CA PHE A 220 1.24 1.87 27.24
C PHE A 220 0.29 1.31 28.31
N GLU A 221 -0.76 2.04 28.68
CA GLU A 221 -1.80 1.54 29.59
C GLU A 221 -2.73 0.54 28.90
N GLN A 222 -3.17 0.85 27.67
CA GLN A 222 -4.14 0.03 26.96
C GLN A 222 -3.50 -1.17 26.25
N TYR A 223 -2.32 -0.98 25.67
CA TYR A 223 -1.61 -1.98 24.86
C TYR A 223 -0.11 -2.06 25.21
N PRO A 224 0.25 -2.51 26.43
CA PRO A 224 1.63 -2.52 26.89
C PRO A 224 2.50 -3.49 26.07
N PRO A 225 3.54 -3.01 25.36
CA PRO A 225 4.48 -3.90 24.68
C PRO A 225 5.31 -4.70 25.70
N THR A 226 5.66 -5.94 25.35
CA THR A 226 6.62 -6.75 26.11
C THR A 226 8.05 -6.35 25.79
N VAL A 227 8.31 -6.02 24.53
CA VAL A 227 9.62 -5.57 24.04
C VAL A 227 9.45 -4.30 23.22
N ILE A 228 10.32 -3.33 23.44
CA ILE A 228 10.43 -2.11 22.63
C ILE A 228 11.77 -2.16 21.93
N ILE A 229 11.78 -2.01 20.61
CA ILE A 229 13.01 -1.94 19.82
C ILE A 229 13.19 -0.48 19.44
N ASP A 230 14.28 0.12 19.91
CA ASP A 230 14.55 1.55 19.81
C ASP A 230 15.95 1.80 19.24
N PRO A 231 16.13 1.71 17.92
CA PRO A 231 17.41 1.98 17.29
C PRO A 231 17.83 3.45 17.39
N GLY A 232 16.89 4.37 17.56
CA GLY A 232 17.12 5.82 17.61
C GLY A 232 17.30 6.39 19.01
N ASN A 233 17.27 5.54 20.04
CA ASN A 233 17.31 5.93 21.46
C ASN A 233 16.26 6.99 21.85
N LYS A 234 15.08 6.98 21.20
CA LYS A 234 13.99 7.93 21.45
C LYS A 234 13.23 7.63 22.73
N MET A 235 13.22 6.38 23.17
CA MET A 235 12.48 5.93 24.36
C MET A 235 13.08 6.50 25.65
N GLU A 236 14.35 6.93 25.65
CA GLU A 236 14.99 7.54 26.81
C GLU A 236 14.27 8.83 27.24
N GLU A 237 13.97 9.72 26.29
CA GLU A 237 13.21 10.95 26.55
C GLU A 237 11.78 10.67 27.04
N VAL A 238 11.14 9.62 26.52
CA VAL A 238 9.82 9.17 26.96
C VAL A 238 9.85 8.73 28.43
N MET A 239 10.88 7.98 28.81
CA MET A 239 11.03 7.47 30.19
C MET A 239 11.33 8.59 31.19
N GLU A 240 12.06 9.64 30.79
CA GLU A 240 12.27 10.82 31.63
C GLU A 240 10.95 11.57 31.90
N ARG A 241 10.09 11.68 30.89
CA ARG A 241 8.79 12.38 31.00
C ARG A 241 7.70 11.53 31.64
N ILE A 242 7.81 10.20 31.56
CA ILE A 242 6.86 9.26 32.15
C ILE A 242 7.62 8.27 33.06
N PRO A 243 7.97 8.67 34.30
CA PRO A 243 8.76 7.83 35.22
C PRO A 243 8.09 6.49 35.56
N ALA A 244 6.76 6.43 35.47
CA ALA A 244 5.99 5.20 35.67
C ALA A 244 6.28 4.11 34.62
N LEU A 245 6.78 4.48 33.43
CA LEU A 245 7.24 3.53 32.42
C LEU A 245 8.68 3.11 32.68
N ALA A 246 9.55 4.03 33.13
CA ALA A 246 10.94 3.74 33.47
C ALA A 246 11.06 2.63 34.53
N SER A 247 10.12 2.54 35.47
CA SER A 247 10.10 1.48 36.50
C SER A 247 9.64 0.12 35.98
N LYS A 248 8.98 0.06 34.81
CA LYS A 248 8.39 -1.17 34.24
C LYS A 248 9.27 -1.81 33.16
N TYR A 249 10.25 -1.09 32.63
CA TYR A 249 11.07 -1.53 31.51
C TYR A 249 12.57 -1.41 31.82
N LYS A 250 13.35 -2.40 31.39
CA LYS A 250 14.80 -2.43 31.53
C LYS A 250 15.46 -2.32 30.16
N LYS A 251 16.44 -1.40 30.03
CA LYS A 251 17.24 -1.21 28.81
C LYS A 251 18.28 -2.31 28.67
N GLU A 252 18.30 -2.97 27.51
CA GLU A 252 19.25 -3.99 27.07
C GLU A 252 19.75 -3.60 25.66
N GLY A 253 20.84 -2.84 25.59
CA GLY A 253 21.35 -2.29 24.33
C GLY A 253 20.33 -1.34 23.66
N ASN A 254 19.91 -1.67 22.44
CA ASN A 254 18.89 -0.94 21.67
C ASN A 254 17.46 -1.46 21.89
N THR A 255 17.24 -2.29 22.91
CA THR A 255 15.93 -2.85 23.23
C THR A 255 15.55 -2.57 24.68
N TYR A 256 14.26 -2.41 24.95
CA TYR A 256 13.72 -2.34 26.30
C TYR A 256 12.79 -3.52 26.53
N ARG A 257 13.04 -4.30 27.57
CA ARG A 257 12.20 -5.43 27.95
C ARG A 257 11.38 -5.08 29.18
N LYS A 258 10.11 -5.49 29.18
CA LYS A 258 9.24 -5.36 30.35
C LYS A 258 9.79 -6.22 31.48
N ILE A 259 9.93 -5.64 32.67
CA ILE A 259 10.32 -6.36 33.88
C ILE A 259 9.12 -7.22 34.26
N SER A 260 9.26 -8.54 34.10
CA SER A 260 8.26 -9.46 34.63
C SER A 260 8.46 -9.54 36.14
N ASN A 261 7.45 -9.13 36.90
CA ASN A 261 7.28 -9.61 38.27
C ASN A 261 6.89 -11.09 38.25
#